data_AF-A0A385THT9-F1
#
_entry.id   AF-A0A385THT9-F1
#
_cell.length_a   1.000
_cell.length_b   1.000
_cell.length_c   1.000
_cell.angle_alpha   90.00
_cell.angle_beta   90.00
_cell.angle_gamma   90.00
#
_symmetry.space_group_name_H-M   'P 1'
#
loop_
_entity.id
_entity.type
_entity.pdbx_description
1 polymer ?
#
loop_
_entity_poly.entity_id
_entity_poly.type
_entity_poly.pdbx_seq_one_letter_code
_entity_poly.pdbx_strand_id
1 'polypeptide(L)'
;MTTIPEDFTYLEPWEDETSDRFADELYKEISSEHILFGVQVKTLARRCDRDDFLFSLIEQPGTYGQVHLTWKHEESADWPKTLLFSSFEDWVNTSMLPDNRDY
;
A
#
# COMPACT_ATOMS: atom_id res chain seq x y z
N MET A 1 -7.34 -11.83 14.01
CA MET A 1 -6.41 -11.69 12.88
C MET A 1 -7.27 -11.49 11.67
N THR A 2 -7.47 -10.25 11.23
CA THR A 2 -8.42 -9.93 10.16
C THR A 2 -7.68 -10.06 8.83
N THR A 3 -7.69 -11.28 8.29
CA THR A 3 -7.18 -11.62 6.97
C THR A 3 -8.11 -11.05 5.90
N ILE A 4 -7.57 -10.73 4.72
CA ILE A 4 -8.38 -10.37 3.54
C ILE A 4 -9.38 -11.52 3.28
N PRO A 5 -10.68 -11.23 3.08
CA PRO A 5 -11.67 -12.27 2.78
C PRO A 5 -11.27 -13.05 1.52
N GLU A 6 -11.47 -14.37 1.51
CA GLU A 6 -11.09 -15.23 0.36
C GLU A 6 -11.84 -14.87 -0.94
N ASP A 7 -13.03 -14.27 -0.82
CA ASP A 7 -13.88 -13.83 -1.94
C ASP A 7 -13.83 -12.30 -2.14
N PHE A 8 -12.82 -11.63 -1.59
CA PHE A 8 -12.73 -10.18 -1.68
C PHE A 8 -12.44 -9.74 -3.12
N THR A 9 -13.25 -8.80 -3.62
CA THR A 9 -13.05 -8.18 -4.93
C THR A 9 -12.69 -6.70 -4.73
N TYR A 10 -11.56 -6.29 -5.30
CA TYR A 10 -11.18 -4.88 -5.37
C TYR A 10 -12.14 -4.13 -6.29
N LEU A 11 -12.57 -2.94 -5.87
CA LEU A 11 -13.45 -2.06 -6.64
C LEU A 11 -12.58 -1.06 -7.38
N GLU A 12 -12.92 -0.78 -8.64
CA GLU A 12 -12.24 0.25 -9.43
C GLU A 12 -12.12 1.56 -8.62
N PRO A 13 -10.97 2.25 -8.65
CA PRO A 13 -9.81 1.98 -9.50
C PRO A 13 -8.80 0.98 -8.94
N TRP A 14 -9.11 0.31 -7.82
CA TRP A 14 -8.22 -0.67 -7.21
C TRP A 14 -8.34 -2.03 -7.91
N GLU A 15 -7.20 -2.64 -8.20
CA GLU A 15 -7.07 -3.97 -8.80
C GLU A 15 -6.11 -4.84 -7.97
N ASP A 16 -6.25 -6.16 -8.07
CA ASP A 16 -5.32 -7.07 -7.43
C ASP A 16 -3.92 -6.94 -8.04
N GLU A 17 -2.92 -6.82 -7.19
CA GLU A 17 -1.52 -6.78 -7.62
C GLU A 17 -0.66 -7.37 -6.52
N THR A 18 -0.14 -8.55 -6.77
CA THR A 18 0.67 -9.31 -5.80
C THR A 18 2.13 -9.41 -6.22
N SER A 19 2.56 -8.66 -7.24
CA SER A 19 3.94 -8.68 -7.70
C SER A 19 4.88 -8.04 -6.68
N ASP A 20 5.95 -8.76 -6.34
CA ASP A 20 7.01 -8.28 -5.46
C ASP A 20 7.77 -7.09 -6.05
N ARG A 21 7.67 -6.84 -7.37
CA ARG A 21 8.37 -5.74 -8.06
C ARG A 21 8.10 -4.37 -7.44
N PHE A 22 6.90 -4.16 -6.88
CA PHE A 22 6.53 -2.88 -6.28
C PHE A 22 7.03 -2.74 -4.85
N ALA A 23 7.18 -3.85 -4.13
CA ALA A 23 7.91 -3.84 -2.86
C ALA A 23 9.39 -3.52 -3.11
N ASP A 24 10.00 -4.15 -4.13
CA ASP A 24 11.35 -3.81 -4.58
C ASP A 24 11.48 -2.34 -5.00
N GLU A 25 10.48 -1.78 -5.68
CA GLU A 25 10.50 -0.38 -6.07
C GLU A 25 10.38 0.54 -4.86
N LEU A 26 9.44 0.27 -3.94
CA LEU A 26 9.34 0.97 -2.66
C LEU A 26 10.68 1.03 -1.93
N TYR A 27 11.42 -0.08 -1.87
CA TYR A 27 12.73 -0.13 -1.21
C TYR A 27 13.82 0.71 -1.89
N LYS A 28 13.72 0.96 -3.19
CA LYS A 28 14.63 1.87 -3.90
C LYS A 28 14.28 3.32 -3.66
N GLU A 29 12.99 3.62 -3.51
CA GLU A 29 12.51 4.99 -3.35
C GLU A 29 12.70 5.54 -1.94
N ILE A 30 12.47 4.73 -0.91
CA ILE A 30 12.51 5.18 0.48
C ILE A 30 13.93 5.50 0.96
N SER A 31 14.06 6.54 1.79
CA SER A 31 15.30 6.81 2.53
C SER A 31 15.37 6.00 3.84
N SER A 32 16.54 6.01 4.48
CA SER A 32 16.73 5.39 5.79
C SER A 32 15.88 5.99 6.92
N GLU A 33 15.31 7.18 6.70
CA GLU A 33 14.47 7.87 7.68
C GLU A 33 12.97 7.59 7.48
N HIS A 34 12.60 6.92 6.38
CA HIS A 34 11.21 6.61 6.06
C HIS A 34 10.63 5.54 6.99
N ILE A 35 9.33 5.63 7.29
CA ILE A 35 8.65 4.74 8.24
C ILE A 35 8.62 3.26 7.82
N LEU A 36 8.74 2.98 6.53
CA LEU A 36 8.82 1.63 5.96
C LEU A 36 10.26 1.17 5.72
N PHE A 37 11.27 1.95 6.13
CA PHE A 37 12.66 1.55 5.96
C PHE A 37 12.99 0.32 6.81
N GLY A 38 13.49 -0.72 6.14
CA GLY A 38 13.77 -2.01 6.77
C GLY A 38 12.54 -2.86 7.08
N VAL A 39 11.33 -2.40 6.77
CA VAL A 39 10.09 -3.14 7.02
C VAL A 39 9.80 -4.08 5.86
N GLN A 40 9.59 -5.37 6.17
CA GLN A 40 9.17 -6.32 5.15
C GLN A 40 7.69 -6.12 4.78
N VAL A 41 7.43 -5.91 3.49
CA VAL A 41 6.08 -5.70 2.97
C VAL A 41 5.75 -6.65 1.83
N LYS A 42 4.45 -6.86 1.60
CA LYS A 42 3.93 -7.62 0.46
C LYS A 42 2.88 -6.79 -0.26
N THR A 43 3.00 -6.67 -1.58
CA THR A 43 2.01 -6.00 -2.42
C THR A 43 0.70 -6.79 -2.44
N LEU A 44 -0.42 -6.09 -2.29
CA LEU A 44 -1.76 -6.68 -2.27
C LEU A 44 -2.64 -6.14 -3.39
N ALA A 45 -2.55 -4.84 -3.65
CA ALA A 45 -3.34 -4.17 -4.66
C ALA A 45 -2.59 -2.97 -5.23
N ARG A 46 -2.98 -2.57 -6.43
CA ARG A 46 -2.57 -1.30 -7.02
C ARG A 46 -3.79 -0.51 -7.45
N ARG A 47 -3.65 0.79 -7.52
CA ARG A 47 -4.63 1.68 -8.11
C ARG A 47 -4.27 1.89 -9.59
N CYS A 48 -5.23 1.78 -10.51
CA CYS A 48 -4.93 1.83 -11.94
C CYS A 48 -4.73 3.27 -12.47
N ASP A 49 -5.35 4.28 -11.86
CA ASP A 49 -5.29 5.68 -12.30
C ASP A 49 -4.14 6.49 -11.68
N ARG A 50 -3.48 5.96 -10.65
CA ARG A 50 -2.41 6.62 -9.89
C ARG A 50 -1.37 5.63 -9.41
N ASP A 51 -0.21 6.13 -9.05
CA ASP A 51 0.90 5.34 -8.50
C ASP A 51 0.70 4.96 -7.02
N ASP A 52 -0.54 4.65 -6.62
CA ASP A 52 -0.92 4.22 -5.28
C ASP A 52 -0.95 2.69 -5.19
N PHE A 53 -0.29 2.16 -4.17
CA PHE A 53 -0.15 0.72 -3.94
C PHE A 53 -0.50 0.37 -2.50
N LEU A 54 -1.20 -0.74 -2.31
CA LEU A 54 -1.49 -1.30 -0.99
C LEU A 54 -0.50 -2.40 -0.67
N PHE A 55 0.14 -2.26 0.49
CA PHE A 55 1.08 -3.23 1.03
C PHE A 55 0.59 -3.77 2.38
N SER A 56 0.79 -5.05 2.65
CA SER A 56 0.70 -5.60 4.02
C SER A 56 2.07 -5.68 4.66
N LEU A 57 2.18 -5.27 5.93
CA LEU A 57 3.41 -5.38 6.69
C LEU A 57 3.54 -6.80 7.26
N ILE A 58 4.61 -7.51 6.87
CA ILE A 58 4.84 -8.90 7.27
C ILE A 58 5.17 -8.99 8.76
N GLU A 59 5.94 -8.04 9.27
CA GLU A 59 6.33 -7.98 10.68
C GLU A 59 5.18 -7.57 11.61
N GLN A 60 4.16 -6.90 11.07
CA GLN A 60 2.98 -6.42 11.78
C GLN A 60 1.71 -6.93 11.10
N PRO A 61 1.38 -8.23 11.27
CA PRO A 61 0.24 -8.83 10.61
C PRO A 61 -1.07 -8.13 11.03
N GLY A 62 -1.83 -7.67 10.03
CA GLY A 62 -3.03 -6.87 10.22
C GLY A 62 -2.81 -5.37 10.01
N THR A 63 -1.57 -4.91 9.87
CA THR A 63 -1.24 -3.55 9.45
C THR A 63 -1.02 -3.49 7.95
N TYR A 64 -1.60 -2.45 7.35
CA TYR A 64 -1.54 -2.21 5.92
C TYR A 64 -0.98 -0.81 5.66
N GLY A 65 -0.17 -0.66 4.62
CA GLY A 65 0.39 0.62 4.18
C GLY A 65 -0.05 0.92 2.75
N GLN A 66 -0.81 1.99 2.55
CA GLN A 66 -1.00 2.56 1.22
C GLN A 66 0.18 3.50 0.96
N VAL A 67 0.88 3.29 -0.15
CA VAL A 67 2.03 4.11 -0.54
C VAL A 67 1.83 4.64 -1.94
N HIS A 68 2.03 5.95 -2.09
CA HIS A 68 2.11 6.60 -3.39
C HIS A 68 3.57 6.61 -3.87
N LEU A 69 3.90 5.66 -4.74
CA LEU A 69 5.23 5.54 -5.33
C LEU A 69 5.52 6.75 -6.24
N THR A 70 6.77 7.20 -6.18
CA THR A 70 7.29 8.39 -6.86
C THR A 70 8.17 8.05 -8.06
N TRP A 71 8.57 6.79 -8.20
CA TRP A 71 9.49 6.25 -9.23
C TRP A 71 10.87 6.89 -9.23
N LYS A 72 11.27 7.46 -8.10
CA LYS A 72 12.58 8.07 -7.89
C LYS A 72 13.02 7.88 -6.44
N HIS A 73 14.33 7.90 -6.24
CA HIS A 73 14.87 7.89 -4.88
C HIS A 73 14.56 9.21 -4.17
N GLU A 74 13.92 9.10 -3.01
CA GLU A 74 13.57 10.22 -2.15
C GLU A 74 14.47 10.21 -0.91
N GLU A 75 14.94 11.39 -0.49
CA GLU A 75 15.81 11.52 0.68
C GLU A 75 15.00 11.79 1.97
N SER A 76 13.78 12.30 1.83
CA SER A 76 12.94 12.70 2.97
C SER A 76 12.15 11.54 3.58
N ALA A 77 12.07 11.49 4.91
CA ALA A 77 11.22 10.54 5.63
C ALA A 77 9.72 10.61 5.27
N ASP A 78 9.29 11.76 4.75
CA ASP A 78 7.91 12.05 4.34
C ASP A 78 7.50 11.44 2.99
N TRP A 79 8.47 10.93 2.23
CA TRP A 79 8.31 10.46 0.87
C TRP A 79 8.96 9.08 0.68
N PRO A 80 8.39 8.21 -0.18
CA PRO A 80 7.04 8.26 -0.75
C PRO A 80 5.92 8.39 0.29
N LYS A 81 4.80 9.01 -0.10
CA LYS A 81 3.71 9.29 0.84
C LYS A 81 3.08 7.99 1.29
N THR A 82 3.12 7.74 2.60
CA THR A 82 2.65 6.49 3.20
C THR A 82 1.53 6.75 4.20
N LEU A 83 0.43 6.02 4.06
CA LEU A 83 -0.68 5.97 5.01
C LEU A 83 -0.77 4.57 5.61
N LEU A 84 -0.77 4.49 6.94
CA LEU A 84 -0.88 3.23 7.67
C LEU A 84 -2.31 3.01 8.16
N PHE A 85 -2.80 1.80 7.98
CA PHE A 85 -4.12 1.33 8.41
C PHE A 85 -3.97 0.18 9.38
N SER A 86 -4.80 0.19 10.42
CA SER A 86 -4.73 -0.82 11.49
C SER A 86 -5.47 -2.11 11.15
N SER A 87 -6.17 -2.15 10.01
CA SER A 87 -6.92 -3.31 9.52
C SER A 87 -7.24 -3.17 8.03
N PHE A 88 -7.52 -4.28 7.36
CA PHE A 88 -7.94 -4.25 5.96
C PHE A 88 -9.28 -3.54 5.78
N GLU A 89 -10.23 -3.80 6.68
CA GLU A 89 -11.54 -3.13 6.68
C GLU A 89 -11.43 -1.62 6.89
N ASP A 90 -10.46 -1.17 7.70
CA ASP A 90 -10.16 0.25 7.89
C ASP A 90 -9.76 0.88 6.54
N TRP A 91 -8.76 0.30 5.87
CA TRP A 91 -8.36 0.72 4.53
C TRP A 91 -9.51 0.70 3.51
N VAL A 92 -10.35 -0.34 3.52
CA VAL A 92 -11.50 -0.42 2.61
C VAL A 92 -12.46 0.76 2.82
N ASN A 93 -12.77 1.09 4.08
CA ASN A 93 -13.71 2.16 4.40
C ASN A 93 -13.12 3.57 4.21
N THR A 94 -11.82 3.74 4.42
CA THR A 94 -11.16 5.06 4.38
C THR A 94 -10.54 5.41 3.03
N SER A 95 -10.13 4.42 2.25
CA SER A 95 -9.47 4.62 0.95
C SER A 95 -10.28 4.02 -0.19
N MET A 96 -10.47 2.69 -0.22
CA MET A 96 -11.04 2.01 -1.39
C MET A 96 -12.48 2.46 -1.73
N LEU A 97 -13.38 2.54 -0.74
CA LEU A 97 -14.76 2.96 -0.96
C LEU A 97 -14.88 4.45 -1.36
N PRO A 98 -14.16 5.39 -0.72
CA PRO A 98 -14.08 6.76 -1.20
C PRO A 98 -13.51 6.88 -2.62
N ASP A 99 -12.39 6.20 -2.90
CA ASP A 99 -11.75 6.23 -4.21
C ASP A 99 -12.67 5.73 -5.32
N ASN A 100 -13.42 4.65 -5.06
CA ASN A 100 -14.40 4.11 -6.01
C ASN A 100 -15.58 5.07 -6.29
N ARG A 101 -15.97 5.90 -5.32
CA ARG A 101 -17.06 6.86 -5.50
C ARG A 101 -16.64 8.10 -6.30
N ASP A 102 -15.35 8.43 -6.24
CA ASP A 102 -14.76 9.62 -6.88
C ASP A 102 -14.16 9.33 -8.27
N TYR A 103 -14.03 8.05 -8.63
CA TYR A 103 -13.57 7.54 -9.93
C TYR A 103 -14.67 7.63 -11.00
#